data_AF-A0A134C7Q1-F1
#
_entry.id   AF-A0A134C7Q1-F1
#
_cell.length_a   1.000
_cell.length_b   1.000
_cell.length_c   1.000
_cell.angle_alpha   90.00
_cell.angle_beta   90.00
_cell.angle_gamma   90.00
#
_symmetry.space_group_name_H-M   'P 1'
#
loop_
_entity.id
_entity.type
_entity.pdbx_description
1 polymer ?
#
loop_
_entity_poly.entity_id
_entity_poly.type
_entity_poly.pdbx_seq_one_letter_code
_entity_poly.pdbx_strand_id
1 'polypeptide(L)'
;MNYKRNVLAGLVMACLSTVPFVYGASAEVGFQQVVTQPELIEVSTAGRAVAMRKYHEVLNYPEGLHIKVNGVGYDTVQQKHHNVTGIYVLDGTKLTVYKGLQVDLSNAHPYDQADEMAHYYMSGIYAGFGRKQINDPKYDTKVVVHGPTVIRAVGNGVQANKDSYITLDGPVKIETVPFKQADVYAAIVEEGSIGIGTNRLADTYTSTTISSVEQVDQYPTVQVTGNLGVLNKNYGLNPNPGRHGSYIAMNLGTKDSNWTGGALNEFAESGNNPYQSGVTLELKNQATWHNRWMGAKRHRSGHEELLLATGKGYTFTGSHIQTLIGGDTPETAGIIYQEDTEPIVVDVLQGYVKIVDRRPNATNTTAPIRVISNRGQLTILK
;
A
#
# COMPACT_ATOMS: atom_id res chain seq x y z
N MET A 1 -3.47 -49.25 10.14
CA MET A 1 -2.26 -49.19 11.00
C MET A 1 -2.24 -47.81 11.63
N ASN A 2 -2.61 -47.74 12.90
CA ASN A 2 -2.90 -46.52 13.65
C ASN A 2 -1.61 -45.87 14.15
N TYR A 3 -1.44 -44.56 13.94
CA TYR A 3 -0.50 -43.76 14.72
C TYR A 3 -1.27 -42.80 15.62
N LYS A 4 -1.23 -43.11 16.93
CA LYS A 4 -1.75 -42.30 18.02
C LYS A 4 -0.86 -41.09 18.25
N ARG A 5 -1.47 -39.92 18.40
CA ARG A 5 -0.81 -38.68 18.83
C ARG A 5 -1.03 -38.55 20.35
N ASN A 6 0.06 -38.60 21.12
CA ASN A 6 0.02 -38.35 22.57
C ASN A 6 -0.17 -36.84 22.80
N VAL A 7 -1.24 -36.48 23.50
CA VAL A 7 -1.41 -35.16 24.11
C VAL A 7 -1.21 -35.35 25.61
N LEU A 8 -0.19 -34.70 26.16
CA LEU A 8 0.03 -34.60 27.59
C LEU A 8 -0.95 -33.55 28.13
N ALA A 9 -1.98 -33.99 28.86
CA ALA A 9 -2.88 -33.11 29.59
C ALA A 9 -2.35 -32.91 31.02
N GLY A 10 -2.12 -31.65 31.39
CA GLY A 10 -1.78 -31.25 32.75
C GLY A 10 -2.97 -31.45 33.70
N LEU A 11 -2.68 -32.00 34.87
CA LEU A 11 -3.60 -32.21 35.99
C LEU A 11 -4.18 -30.88 36.49
N VAL A 12 -5.50 -30.81 36.65
CA VAL A 12 -6.14 -29.94 37.64
C VAL A 12 -7.01 -30.81 38.54
N MET A 13 -6.61 -30.90 39.80
CA MET A 13 -7.34 -31.54 40.89
C MET A 13 -8.44 -30.59 41.38
N ALA A 14 -9.69 -31.05 41.40
CA ALA A 14 -10.72 -30.53 42.32
C ALA A 14 -11.85 -31.56 42.54
N CYS A 15 -11.82 -32.14 43.74
CA CYS A 15 -12.87 -32.71 44.59
C CYS A 15 -14.19 -33.24 44.01
N LEU A 16 -14.46 -34.50 44.37
CA LEU A 16 -15.77 -35.15 44.32
C LEU A 16 -16.81 -34.43 45.20
N SER A 17 -18.02 -34.28 44.67
CA SER A 17 -19.25 -34.42 45.46
C SER A 17 -20.37 -35.03 44.60
N THR A 18 -21.27 -35.71 45.28
CA THR A 18 -22.19 -36.75 44.79
C THR A 18 -23.44 -36.24 44.05
N VAL A 19 -23.90 -37.07 43.11
CA VAL A 19 -25.05 -37.01 42.18
C VAL A 19 -26.41 -36.61 42.81
N PRO A 20 -27.38 -36.05 42.04
CA PRO A 20 -28.27 -36.91 41.25
C PRO A 20 -28.52 -36.42 39.80
N PHE A 21 -28.75 -37.41 38.92
CA PHE A 21 -29.18 -37.22 37.54
C PHE A 21 -30.59 -36.62 37.51
N VAL A 22 -30.74 -35.51 36.78
CA VAL A 22 -32.04 -35.02 36.30
C VAL A 22 -31.94 -34.95 34.78
N TYR A 23 -32.75 -35.76 34.10
CA TYR A 23 -32.99 -35.64 32.66
C TYR A 23 -33.76 -34.33 32.42
N GLY A 24 -33.09 -33.33 31.86
CA GLY A 24 -33.68 -32.05 31.49
C GLY A 24 -32.97 -31.53 30.25
N ALA A 25 -33.75 -31.11 29.26
CA ALA A 25 -33.30 -30.71 27.93
C ALA A 25 -32.02 -29.86 27.96
N SER A 26 -30.99 -30.28 27.22
CA SER A 26 -29.80 -29.47 26.97
C SER A 26 -30.21 -28.30 26.07
N ALA A 27 -30.48 -27.15 26.65
CA ALA A 27 -30.15 -25.91 25.96
C ALA A 27 -28.62 -25.87 25.87
N GLU A 28 -28.07 -26.17 24.69
CA GLU A 28 -26.71 -25.77 24.36
C GLU A 28 -26.67 -24.25 24.36
N VAL A 29 -26.46 -23.65 25.53
CA VAL A 29 -25.97 -22.28 25.63
C VAL A 29 -24.49 -22.36 25.24
N GLY A 30 -24.24 -22.36 23.93
CA GLY A 30 -22.91 -22.12 23.39
C GLY A 30 -22.51 -20.71 23.81
N PHE A 31 -21.72 -20.60 24.89
CA PHE A 31 -20.97 -19.39 25.19
C PHE A 31 -19.93 -19.22 24.08
N GLN A 32 -20.35 -18.63 22.97
CA GLN A 32 -19.44 -18.10 21.98
C GLN A 32 -18.76 -16.93 22.66
N GLN A 33 -17.49 -17.10 23.02
CA GLN A 33 -16.69 -16.02 23.59
C GLN A 33 -16.73 -14.87 22.59
N VAL A 34 -17.45 -13.80 22.94
CA VAL A 34 -17.47 -12.57 22.15
C VAL A 34 -16.09 -11.96 22.31
N VAL A 35 -15.19 -12.28 21.38
CA VAL A 35 -13.94 -11.56 21.24
C VAL A 35 -14.34 -10.11 20.97
N THR A 36 -13.85 -9.18 21.79
CA THR A 36 -14.12 -7.74 21.70
C THR A 36 -12.82 -6.94 21.48
N GLN A 37 -11.71 -7.64 21.30
CA GLN A 37 -10.39 -7.07 21.11
C GLN A 37 -9.82 -7.50 19.76
N PRO A 38 -8.99 -6.67 19.13
CA PRO A 38 -8.26 -7.04 17.92
C PRO A 38 -7.46 -8.34 18.14
N GLU A 39 -7.45 -9.20 17.13
CA GLU A 39 -6.57 -10.37 17.15
C GLU A 39 -5.11 -9.91 17.04
N LEU A 40 -4.21 -10.52 17.82
CA LEU A 40 -2.78 -10.22 17.79
C LEU A 40 -2.01 -11.40 17.20
N ILE A 41 -1.23 -11.15 16.15
CA ILE A 41 -0.30 -12.12 15.56
C ILE A 41 1.12 -11.56 15.65
N GLU A 42 1.98 -12.24 16.40
CA GLU A 42 3.39 -11.86 16.57
C GLU A 42 4.32 -12.94 16.01
N VAL A 43 5.27 -12.55 15.17
CA VAL A 43 6.33 -13.43 14.64
C VAL A 43 7.68 -12.73 14.78
N SER A 44 8.61 -13.37 15.46
CA SER A 44 9.99 -12.88 15.62
C SER A 44 10.98 -13.99 15.28
N THR A 45 11.85 -13.77 14.30
CA THR A 45 12.89 -14.74 13.89
C THR A 45 14.21 -14.04 13.60
N ALA A 46 15.32 -14.79 13.60
CA ALA A 46 16.64 -14.29 13.18
C ALA A 46 16.84 -14.30 11.64
N GLY A 47 15.76 -14.41 10.87
CA GLY A 47 15.79 -14.62 9.42
C GLY A 47 14.46 -14.27 8.78
N ARG A 48 13.95 -15.16 7.93
CA ARG A 48 12.61 -15.04 7.34
C ARG A 48 11.53 -14.95 8.43
N ALA A 49 10.67 -13.95 8.34
CA ALA A 49 9.55 -13.74 9.26
C ALA A 49 8.29 -13.34 8.46
N VAL A 50 7.25 -14.17 8.48
CA VAL A 50 5.97 -13.85 7.82
C VAL A 50 4.84 -14.13 8.80
N ALA A 51 4.12 -13.09 9.25
CA ALA A 51 3.06 -13.26 10.25
C ALA A 51 1.84 -13.98 9.67
N MET A 52 1.37 -13.56 8.49
CA MET A 52 0.27 -14.19 7.80
C MET A 52 0.68 -14.56 6.38
N ARG A 53 0.51 -15.84 6.01
CA ARG A 53 0.75 -16.34 4.66
C ARG A 53 -0.43 -17.19 4.19
N LYS A 54 -1.21 -16.69 3.21
CA LYS A 54 -2.53 -17.23 2.89
C LYS A 54 -2.76 -17.31 1.37
N TYR A 55 -3.52 -18.33 0.95
CA TYR A 55 -3.74 -18.71 -0.45
C TYR A 55 -5.17 -19.20 -0.64
N HIS A 56 -5.91 -18.67 -1.62
CA HIS A 56 -7.28 -19.10 -1.93
C HIS A 56 -8.26 -19.09 -0.72
N GLU A 57 -8.01 -18.24 0.29
CA GLU A 57 -8.80 -18.21 1.52
C GLU A 57 -9.74 -16.99 1.57
N VAL A 58 -10.83 -17.10 2.34
CA VAL A 58 -11.67 -15.95 2.73
C VAL A 58 -11.51 -15.74 4.24
N LEU A 59 -10.97 -14.61 4.63
CA LEU A 59 -10.56 -14.28 6.00
C LEU A 59 -11.31 -13.05 6.48
N ASN A 60 -11.86 -13.11 7.69
CA ASN A 60 -12.61 -12.02 8.30
C ASN A 60 -12.13 -11.80 9.73
N TYR A 61 -11.71 -10.59 10.05
CA TYR A 61 -11.30 -10.16 11.39
C TYR A 61 -12.28 -9.09 11.91
N PRO A 62 -13.39 -9.50 12.56
CA PRO A 62 -14.47 -8.60 12.95
C PRO A 62 -14.06 -7.56 14.00
N GLU A 63 -13.07 -7.89 14.84
CA GLU A 63 -12.61 -7.03 15.94
C GLU A 63 -11.34 -6.25 15.63
N GLY A 64 -10.86 -6.32 14.39
CA GLY A 64 -9.57 -5.73 14.00
C GLY A 64 -8.42 -6.71 14.12
N LEU A 65 -7.23 -6.26 13.72
CA LEU A 65 -6.03 -7.08 13.64
C LEU A 65 -4.79 -6.27 14.02
N HIS A 66 -3.91 -6.83 14.85
CA HIS A 66 -2.58 -6.31 15.14
C HIS A 66 -1.55 -7.35 14.72
N ILE A 67 -0.67 -6.96 13.80
CA ILE A 67 0.48 -7.74 13.34
C ILE A 67 1.76 -7.12 13.89
N LYS A 68 2.61 -7.94 14.54
CA LYS A 68 4.00 -7.57 14.80
C LYS A 68 4.94 -8.58 14.15
N VAL A 69 5.88 -8.08 13.36
CA VAL A 69 6.88 -8.90 12.68
C VAL A 69 8.26 -8.36 12.98
N ASN A 70 9.16 -9.24 13.42
CA ASN A 70 10.58 -8.96 13.54
C ASN A 70 11.38 -10.03 12.79
N GLY A 71 12.19 -9.61 11.83
CA GLY A 71 13.00 -10.51 11.02
C GLY A 71 14.30 -9.89 10.53
N VAL A 72 15.00 -10.64 9.69
CA VAL A 72 16.23 -10.24 9.02
C VAL A 72 16.05 -10.50 7.53
N GLY A 73 15.94 -9.43 6.74
CA GLY A 73 15.68 -9.44 5.30
C GLY A 73 16.90 -9.80 4.45
N TYR A 74 18.11 -9.63 4.98
CA TYR A 74 19.34 -10.02 4.30
C TYR A 74 20.25 -10.86 5.19
N ASP A 75 20.49 -12.08 4.76
CA ASP A 75 21.53 -12.94 5.33
C ASP A 75 22.87 -12.57 4.67
N THR A 76 23.72 -11.88 5.42
CA THR A 76 25.04 -11.45 4.95
C THR A 76 26.03 -12.61 4.80
N VAL A 77 25.82 -13.73 5.50
CA VAL A 77 26.69 -14.91 5.42
C VAL A 77 26.36 -15.71 4.16
N GLN A 78 25.08 -15.93 3.88
CA GLN A 78 24.64 -16.67 2.70
C GLN A 78 24.49 -15.78 1.46
N GLN A 79 24.54 -14.45 1.63
CA GLN A 79 24.25 -13.45 0.60
C GLN A 79 22.86 -13.66 -0.04
N LYS A 80 21.84 -13.90 0.80
CA LYS A 80 20.47 -14.19 0.36
C LYS A 80 19.46 -13.25 0.98
N HIS A 81 18.46 -12.88 0.18
CA HIS A 81 17.28 -12.21 0.68
C HIS A 81 16.37 -13.20 1.43
N HIS A 82 15.67 -12.68 2.44
CA HIS A 82 14.61 -13.34 3.16
C HIS A 82 13.34 -12.52 3.09
N ASN A 83 12.20 -13.21 3.21
CA ASN A 83 10.91 -12.54 3.31
C ASN A 83 10.66 -12.09 4.76
N VAL A 84 10.48 -10.79 4.96
CA VAL A 84 10.04 -10.18 6.21
C VAL A 84 8.74 -9.42 5.92
N THR A 85 7.58 -10.04 6.16
CA THR A 85 6.28 -9.48 5.77
C THR A 85 5.22 -9.65 6.86
N GLY A 86 4.40 -8.62 7.06
CA GLY A 86 3.22 -8.70 7.93
C GLY A 86 2.16 -9.62 7.34
N ILE A 87 1.45 -9.11 6.35
CA ILE A 87 0.35 -9.80 5.67
C ILE A 87 0.80 -10.17 4.26
N TYR A 88 0.85 -11.47 3.95
CA TYR A 88 1.22 -12.00 2.64
C TYR A 88 0.09 -12.88 2.08
N VAL A 89 -0.82 -12.27 1.32
CA VAL A 89 -2.02 -12.92 0.78
C VAL A 89 -1.91 -13.06 -0.72
N LEU A 90 -2.09 -14.26 -1.24
CA LEU A 90 -1.90 -14.56 -2.66
C LEU A 90 -3.09 -15.30 -3.26
N ASP A 91 -3.07 -15.43 -4.59
CA ASP A 91 -3.85 -16.39 -5.35
C ASP A 91 -5.36 -16.34 -5.01
N GLY A 92 -5.99 -15.16 -5.18
CA GLY A 92 -7.43 -15.00 -4.97
C GLY A 92 -7.91 -14.99 -3.52
N THR A 93 -6.98 -14.86 -2.56
CA THR A 93 -7.32 -14.68 -1.14
C THR A 93 -8.09 -13.37 -0.95
N LYS A 94 -9.13 -13.41 -0.13
CA LYS A 94 -9.94 -12.26 0.28
C LYS A 94 -9.80 -12.05 1.78
N LEU A 95 -9.24 -10.92 2.18
CA LEU A 95 -9.04 -10.54 3.57
C LEU A 95 -9.86 -9.29 3.89
N THR A 96 -10.73 -9.37 4.89
CA THR A 96 -11.45 -8.22 5.43
C THR A 96 -11.16 -8.03 6.92
N VAL A 97 -10.76 -6.82 7.31
CA VAL A 97 -10.55 -6.40 8.71
C VAL A 97 -11.54 -5.29 9.02
N TYR A 98 -12.42 -5.46 10.02
CA TYR A 98 -13.60 -4.58 10.18
C TYR A 98 -13.41 -3.39 11.13
N LYS A 99 -12.54 -3.50 12.14
CA LYS A 99 -12.37 -2.48 13.20
C LYS A 99 -10.94 -1.93 13.30
N GLY A 100 -10.21 -1.95 12.18
CA GLY A 100 -8.87 -1.39 12.06
C GLY A 100 -7.74 -2.40 12.07
N LEU A 101 -6.59 -1.96 11.57
CA LEU A 101 -5.38 -2.75 11.39
C LEU A 101 -4.16 -2.01 11.94
N GLN A 102 -3.34 -2.68 12.73
CA GLN A 102 -2.00 -2.22 13.06
C GLN A 102 -0.96 -3.22 12.54
N VAL A 103 0.08 -2.73 11.86
CA VAL A 103 1.23 -3.53 11.42
C VAL A 103 2.50 -2.84 11.88
N ASP A 104 3.26 -3.51 12.75
CA ASP A 104 4.61 -3.08 13.15
C ASP A 104 5.62 -4.10 12.59
N LEU A 105 6.30 -3.73 11.50
CA LEU A 105 7.28 -4.58 10.81
C LEU A 105 8.69 -4.00 11.04
N SER A 106 9.45 -4.71 11.86
CA SER A 106 10.87 -4.47 12.11
C SER A 106 11.73 -5.42 11.28
N ASN A 107 12.80 -4.88 10.71
CA ASN A 107 13.77 -5.66 9.94
C ASN A 107 15.17 -5.22 10.34
N ALA A 108 15.90 -6.05 11.08
CA ALA A 108 17.16 -5.65 11.68
C ALA A 108 18.26 -5.42 10.62
N HIS A 109 18.30 -6.26 9.59
CA HIS A 109 19.17 -6.08 8.43
C HIS A 109 18.31 -6.24 7.17
N PRO A 110 17.69 -5.15 6.67
CA PRO A 110 16.87 -5.21 5.48
C PRO A 110 17.71 -5.52 4.24
N TYR A 111 17.04 -6.04 3.21
CA TYR A 111 17.65 -6.28 1.92
C TYR A 111 17.77 -4.96 1.14
N ASP A 112 18.79 -4.17 1.47
CA ASP A 112 19.11 -2.89 0.82
C ASP A 112 20.18 -3.09 -0.26
N GLN A 113 19.79 -3.72 -1.38
CA GLN A 113 20.64 -3.95 -2.55
C GLN A 113 20.05 -3.23 -3.77
N ALA A 114 20.90 -2.83 -4.72
CA ALA A 114 20.50 -2.14 -5.95
C ALA A 114 19.85 -3.08 -6.99
N ASP A 115 18.82 -3.82 -6.56
CA ASP A 115 18.00 -4.71 -7.36
C ASP A 115 16.51 -4.60 -6.98
N GLU A 116 15.65 -5.43 -7.56
CA GLU A 116 14.19 -5.36 -7.40
C GLU A 116 13.65 -6.20 -6.23
N MET A 117 14.48 -7.02 -5.57
CA MET A 117 14.01 -7.98 -4.58
C MET A 117 13.53 -7.29 -3.30
N ALA A 118 14.05 -6.09 -3.01
CA ALA A 118 13.71 -5.37 -1.80
C ALA A 118 12.20 -5.14 -1.66
N HIS A 119 11.54 -4.68 -2.73
CA HIS A 119 10.10 -4.41 -2.66
C HIS A 119 9.25 -5.70 -2.57
N TYR A 120 9.67 -6.82 -3.19
CA TYR A 120 8.89 -8.06 -3.15
C TYR A 120 8.93 -8.85 -1.84
N TYR A 121 9.97 -8.66 -1.02
CA TYR A 121 10.22 -9.48 0.15
C TYR A 121 10.06 -8.75 1.48
N MET A 122 9.79 -7.45 1.47
CA MET A 122 9.64 -6.64 2.68
C MET A 122 8.43 -5.73 2.55
N SER A 123 7.28 -6.14 3.10
CA SER A 123 6.04 -5.37 3.03
C SER A 123 5.22 -5.49 4.31
N GLY A 124 4.58 -4.40 4.74
CA GLY A 124 3.53 -4.47 5.76
C GLY A 124 2.36 -5.33 5.28
N ILE A 125 1.86 -5.03 4.08
CA ILE A 125 0.87 -5.83 3.35
C ILE A 125 1.36 -6.10 1.94
N TYR A 126 1.35 -7.36 1.54
CA TYR A 126 1.56 -7.80 0.17
C TYR A 126 0.33 -8.60 -0.27
N ALA A 127 -0.37 -8.09 -1.27
CA ALA A 127 -1.41 -8.80 -1.98
C ALA A 127 -0.90 -9.12 -3.39
N GLY A 128 -1.09 -10.35 -3.86
CA GLY A 128 -0.91 -10.54 -5.29
C GLY A 128 -1.32 -11.84 -5.93
N PHE A 129 -0.93 -11.97 -7.20
CA PHE A 129 -1.19 -13.14 -8.03
C PHE A 129 -2.68 -13.51 -8.13
N GLY A 130 -3.55 -12.50 -8.15
CA GLY A 130 -4.95 -12.71 -8.51
C GLY A 130 -5.05 -13.35 -9.88
N ARG A 131 -6.10 -14.14 -10.10
CA ARG A 131 -6.38 -14.81 -11.39
C ARG A 131 -5.24 -15.67 -11.96
N LYS A 132 -4.25 -16.04 -11.14
CA LYS A 132 -3.07 -16.80 -11.60
C LYS A 132 -3.44 -18.15 -12.18
N GLN A 133 -4.36 -18.87 -11.52
CA GLN A 133 -4.79 -20.21 -11.95
C GLN A 133 -5.97 -20.15 -12.92
N ILE A 134 -6.87 -19.18 -12.73
CA ILE A 134 -8.10 -19.04 -13.51
C ILE A 134 -8.31 -17.56 -13.81
N ASN A 135 -8.39 -17.22 -15.09
CA ASN A 135 -8.62 -15.85 -15.57
C ASN A 135 -10.09 -15.43 -15.39
N ASP A 136 -10.51 -15.21 -14.13
CA ASP A 136 -11.86 -14.79 -13.76
C ASP A 136 -11.77 -13.80 -12.57
N PRO A 137 -12.37 -12.59 -12.67
CA PRO A 137 -12.38 -11.56 -11.61
C PRO A 137 -12.77 -12.02 -10.22
N LYS A 138 -13.53 -13.10 -10.08
CA LYS A 138 -13.87 -13.62 -8.75
C LYS A 138 -12.65 -14.14 -7.96
N TYR A 139 -11.56 -14.45 -8.66
CA TYR A 139 -10.27 -14.92 -8.12
C TYR A 139 -9.21 -13.81 -8.01
N ASP A 140 -9.63 -12.54 -8.04
CA ASP A 140 -8.78 -11.43 -7.64
C ASP A 140 -8.37 -11.56 -6.18
N THR A 141 -7.11 -11.22 -5.87
CA THR A 141 -6.65 -11.13 -4.48
C THR A 141 -7.09 -9.79 -3.92
N LYS A 142 -7.83 -9.78 -2.80
CA LYS A 142 -8.42 -8.56 -2.23
C LYS A 142 -8.10 -8.42 -0.75
N VAL A 143 -7.69 -7.22 -0.34
CA VAL A 143 -7.55 -6.83 1.06
C VAL A 143 -8.40 -5.59 1.28
N VAL A 144 -9.30 -5.64 2.26
CA VAL A 144 -10.11 -4.51 2.69
C VAL A 144 -9.93 -4.33 4.19
N VAL A 145 -9.57 -3.12 4.59
CA VAL A 145 -9.48 -2.73 5.99
C VAL A 145 -10.44 -1.58 6.21
N HIS A 146 -11.39 -1.78 7.11
CA HIS A 146 -12.28 -0.73 7.61
C HIS A 146 -11.75 -0.21 8.95
N GLY A 147 -11.87 1.10 9.16
CA GLY A 147 -11.43 1.77 10.39
C GLY A 147 -9.96 2.18 10.37
N PRO A 148 -9.41 2.59 11.54
CA PRO A 148 -8.06 3.10 11.63
C PRO A 148 -7.01 2.07 11.17
N THR A 149 -6.14 2.47 10.26
CA THR A 149 -5.02 1.66 9.77
C THR A 149 -3.69 2.34 10.12
N VAL A 150 -2.79 1.61 10.79
CA VAL A 150 -1.42 2.07 11.09
C VAL A 150 -0.43 1.03 10.60
N ILE A 151 0.46 1.41 9.68
CA ILE A 151 1.51 0.55 9.15
C ILE A 151 2.85 1.25 9.36
N ARG A 152 3.75 0.60 10.10
CA ARG A 152 5.15 0.98 10.25
C ARG A 152 6.00 -0.13 9.68
N ALA A 153 6.75 0.15 8.62
CA ALA A 153 7.49 -0.88 7.92
C ALA A 153 8.93 -0.47 7.60
N VAL A 154 9.88 -1.30 8.00
CA VAL A 154 11.24 -1.32 7.43
C VAL A 154 11.20 -2.11 6.12
N GLY A 155 10.73 -1.44 5.06
CA GLY A 155 10.37 -2.01 3.76
C GLY A 155 9.22 -1.22 3.15
N ASN A 156 8.38 -1.87 2.34
CA ASN A 156 7.17 -1.24 1.82
C ASN A 156 6.05 -1.18 2.86
N GLY A 157 5.19 -0.17 2.77
CA GLY A 157 3.94 -0.13 3.52
C GLY A 157 2.95 -1.16 2.99
N VAL A 158 2.45 -0.92 1.78
CA VAL A 158 1.50 -1.82 1.09
C VAL A 158 1.90 -2.06 -0.36
N GLN A 159 1.69 -3.29 -0.84
CA GLN A 159 1.92 -3.67 -2.24
C GLN A 159 0.75 -4.47 -2.80
N ALA A 160 0.24 -4.01 -3.95
CA ALA A 160 -0.72 -4.74 -4.76
C ALA A 160 -0.04 -5.16 -6.08
N ASN A 161 0.13 -6.46 -6.28
CA ASN A 161 0.77 -7.05 -7.45
C ASN A 161 -0.18 -7.99 -8.21
N LYS A 162 -0.28 -7.90 -9.53
CA LYS A 162 -1.05 -8.79 -10.44
C LYS A 162 -2.48 -9.09 -10.02
N ASP A 163 -3.44 -8.39 -10.64
CA ASP A 163 -4.88 -8.59 -10.44
C ASP A 163 -5.25 -8.56 -8.94
N SER A 164 -4.65 -7.64 -8.18
CA SER A 164 -4.89 -7.52 -6.74
C SER A 164 -5.21 -6.10 -6.29
N TYR A 165 -5.98 -6.02 -5.21
CA TYR A 165 -6.65 -4.79 -4.80
C TYR A 165 -6.59 -4.64 -3.28
N ILE A 166 -6.13 -3.48 -2.82
CA ILE A 166 -6.02 -3.16 -1.39
C ILE A 166 -6.82 -1.88 -1.12
N THR A 167 -7.77 -1.92 -0.19
CA THR A 167 -8.53 -0.74 0.26
C THR A 167 -8.30 -0.52 1.74
N LEU A 168 -7.82 0.67 2.09
CA LEU A 168 -7.70 1.15 3.47
C LEU A 168 -8.76 2.24 3.67
N ASP A 169 -9.93 1.82 4.14
CA ASP A 169 -11.13 2.61 4.33
C ASP A 169 -11.22 3.13 5.77
N GLY A 170 -10.89 4.41 5.97
CA GLY A 170 -10.85 5.06 7.27
C GLY A 170 -9.58 5.88 7.47
N PRO A 171 -9.27 6.32 8.71
CA PRO A 171 -8.02 7.01 9.01
C PRO A 171 -6.81 6.12 8.71
N VAL A 172 -5.80 6.64 8.00
CA VAL A 172 -4.62 5.85 7.62
C VAL A 172 -3.34 6.55 8.05
N LYS A 173 -2.42 5.79 8.61
CA LYS A 173 -1.04 6.21 8.84
C LYS A 173 -0.07 5.16 8.29
N ILE A 174 0.79 5.54 7.33
CA ILE A 174 1.83 4.68 6.78
C ILE A 174 3.19 5.36 6.96
N GLU A 175 4.13 4.67 7.59
CA GLU A 175 5.50 5.14 7.80
C GLU A 175 6.48 4.09 7.26
N THR A 176 7.27 4.45 6.26
CA THR A 176 8.38 3.63 5.75
C THR A 176 9.74 4.28 6.00
N VAL A 177 10.78 3.44 6.03
CA VAL A 177 12.16 3.89 6.22
C VAL A 177 12.88 3.90 4.86
N PRO A 178 13.48 5.02 4.44
CA PRO A 178 14.21 5.08 3.18
C PRO A 178 15.47 4.19 3.21
N PHE A 179 15.71 3.50 2.10
CA PHE A 179 16.89 2.67 1.87
C PHE A 179 17.92 3.42 1.00
N LYS A 180 19.19 3.00 1.05
CA LYS A 180 20.30 3.70 0.37
C LYS A 180 20.56 3.18 -1.05
N GLN A 181 20.28 1.91 -1.30
CA GLN A 181 20.55 1.23 -2.57
C GLN A 181 19.28 0.68 -3.22
N ALA A 182 18.32 0.21 -2.42
CA ALA A 182 17.02 -0.25 -2.88
C ALA A 182 15.97 0.86 -2.83
N ASP A 183 15.02 0.82 -3.76
CA ASP A 183 13.81 1.63 -3.71
C ASP A 183 12.73 0.97 -2.84
N VAL A 184 12.06 1.79 -2.03
CA VAL A 184 10.97 1.37 -1.13
C VAL A 184 9.84 2.40 -1.15
N TYR A 185 8.62 1.91 -0.91
CA TYR A 185 7.40 2.68 -1.12
C TYR A 185 6.44 2.57 0.06
N ALA A 186 5.77 3.67 0.40
CA ALA A 186 4.60 3.61 1.27
C ALA A 186 3.48 2.79 0.61
N ALA A 187 3.29 2.97 -0.69
CA ALA A 187 2.40 2.13 -1.49
C ALA A 187 2.97 1.90 -2.89
N ILE A 188 2.90 0.67 -3.36
CA ILE A 188 3.37 0.26 -4.69
C ILE A 188 2.35 -0.64 -5.37
N VAL A 189 2.05 -0.36 -6.63
CA VAL A 189 1.13 -1.14 -7.44
C VAL A 189 1.80 -1.62 -8.74
N GLU A 190 1.59 -2.89 -9.05
CA GLU A 190 2.00 -3.58 -10.27
C GLU A 190 0.78 -4.32 -10.82
N GLU A 191 0.02 -3.71 -11.73
CA GLU A 191 -1.25 -4.23 -12.28
C GLU A 191 -2.27 -4.61 -11.19
N GLY A 192 -2.98 -3.61 -10.69
CA GLY A 192 -3.89 -3.73 -9.56
C GLY A 192 -4.34 -2.35 -9.10
N SER A 193 -4.86 -2.25 -7.88
CA SER A 193 -5.17 -0.92 -7.32
C SER A 193 -5.04 -0.85 -5.81
N ILE A 194 -4.70 0.35 -5.32
CA ILE A 194 -4.63 0.67 -3.90
C ILE A 194 -5.47 1.91 -3.63
N GLY A 195 -6.42 1.80 -2.69
CA GLY A 195 -7.15 2.92 -2.13
C GLY A 195 -6.66 3.24 -0.72
N ILE A 196 -6.24 4.49 -0.47
CA ILE A 196 -5.77 4.98 0.83
C ILE A 196 -6.67 6.11 1.33
N GLY A 197 -7.36 5.87 2.45
CA GLY A 197 -8.30 6.82 3.05
C GLY A 197 -9.51 7.10 2.17
N THR A 198 -9.93 6.10 1.40
CA THR A 198 -11.05 6.19 0.46
C THR A 198 -12.09 5.14 0.83
N ASN A 199 -13.36 5.54 0.77
CA ASN A 199 -14.51 4.68 0.92
C ASN A 199 -14.81 3.87 -0.36
N ARG A 200 -14.10 4.12 -1.46
CA ARG A 200 -14.22 3.40 -2.72
C ARG A 200 -13.28 2.21 -2.75
N LEU A 201 -13.89 1.03 -2.92
CA LEU A 201 -13.17 -0.23 -3.05
C LEU A 201 -12.19 -0.21 -4.22
N ALA A 202 -10.97 -0.69 -3.98
CA ALA A 202 -9.88 -0.59 -4.92
C ALA A 202 -10.08 -1.38 -6.22
N ASP A 203 -10.82 -2.48 -6.16
CA ASP A 203 -11.19 -3.29 -7.33
C ASP A 203 -12.16 -2.61 -8.31
N THR A 204 -12.73 -1.46 -7.92
CA THR A 204 -13.58 -0.65 -8.79
C THR A 204 -12.80 0.41 -9.58
N TYR A 205 -11.48 0.54 -9.39
CA TYR A 205 -10.64 1.50 -10.13
C TYR A 205 -10.29 1.04 -11.56
N THR A 206 -10.96 0.03 -12.10
CA THR A 206 -10.65 -0.59 -13.40
C THR A 206 -10.98 0.27 -14.64
N SER A 207 -11.40 1.53 -14.46
CA SER A 207 -11.80 2.45 -15.55
C SER A 207 -10.89 3.69 -15.64
N THR A 208 -10.66 4.16 -16.87
CA THR A 208 -9.98 5.43 -17.22
C THR A 208 -10.66 6.68 -16.65
N THR A 209 -11.84 6.53 -16.07
CA THR A 209 -12.56 7.58 -15.37
C THR A 209 -12.77 7.16 -13.92
N ILE A 210 -11.90 7.62 -13.02
CA ILE A 210 -12.34 8.00 -11.66
C ILE A 210 -13.10 9.33 -11.82
N SER A 211 -14.17 9.29 -12.61
CA SER A 211 -15.12 10.37 -12.76
C SER A 211 -16.02 10.32 -11.53
N SER A 212 -16.11 11.45 -10.84
CA SER A 212 -16.85 11.64 -9.59
C SER A 212 -16.40 10.69 -8.48
N VAL A 213 -15.48 11.18 -7.65
CA VAL A 213 -15.51 10.82 -6.24
C VAL A 213 -16.92 11.18 -5.76
N GLU A 214 -17.68 10.22 -5.25
CA GLU A 214 -18.88 10.55 -4.48
C GLU A 214 -18.48 11.61 -3.45
N GLN A 215 -19.30 12.62 -3.23
CA GLN A 215 -19.07 13.54 -2.13
C GLN A 215 -18.89 12.70 -0.86
N VAL A 216 -17.68 12.69 -0.31
CA VAL A 216 -17.42 11.98 0.92
C VAL A 216 -18.03 12.84 2.03
N ASP A 217 -19.04 12.30 2.73
CA ASP A 217 -19.71 13.02 3.83
C ASP A 217 -18.69 13.53 4.86
N GLN A 218 -17.63 12.75 5.10
CA GLN A 218 -16.49 13.12 5.93
C GLN A 218 -15.19 12.50 5.43
N TYR A 219 -14.17 13.34 5.21
CA TYR A 219 -12.83 12.90 4.86
C TYR A 219 -12.10 12.26 6.07
N PRO A 220 -11.54 11.05 5.95
CA PRO A 220 -10.66 10.51 6.98
C PRO A 220 -9.29 11.21 6.97
N THR A 221 -8.62 11.26 8.13
CA THR A 221 -7.24 11.75 8.22
C THR A 221 -6.26 10.73 7.68
N VAL A 222 -5.37 11.15 6.77
CA VAL A 222 -4.37 10.30 6.12
C VAL A 222 -2.98 10.91 6.29
N GLN A 223 -2.05 10.14 6.83
CA GLN A 223 -0.66 10.55 7.06
C GLN A 223 0.29 9.53 6.44
N VAL A 224 1.03 9.92 5.41
CA VAL A 224 1.91 9.00 4.67
C VAL A 224 3.33 9.55 4.63
N THR A 225 4.30 8.75 5.06
CA THR A 225 5.73 9.00 4.86
C THR A 225 6.32 7.87 4.03
N GLY A 226 6.75 8.20 2.81
CA GLY A 226 7.29 7.27 1.83
C GLY A 226 6.81 7.57 0.40
N ASN A 227 7.53 7.02 -0.58
CA ASN A 227 7.21 7.22 -2.00
C ASN A 227 5.98 6.40 -2.41
N LEU A 228 5.33 6.80 -3.51
CA LEU A 228 4.32 6.02 -4.20
C LEU A 228 4.90 5.49 -5.52
N GLY A 229 4.63 4.22 -5.84
CA GLY A 229 5.13 3.57 -7.04
C GLY A 229 4.00 2.98 -7.88
N VAL A 230 3.83 3.49 -9.10
CA VAL A 230 2.97 2.88 -10.11
C VAL A 230 3.89 2.24 -11.15
N LEU A 231 4.13 0.94 -10.99
CA LEU A 231 5.09 0.20 -11.79
C LEU A 231 4.38 -0.56 -12.91
N ASN A 232 4.97 -0.57 -14.10
CA ASN A 232 4.44 -1.25 -15.27
C ASN A 232 4.70 -2.75 -15.18
N LYS A 233 5.89 -3.13 -14.73
CA LYS A 233 6.38 -4.52 -14.64
C LYS A 233 6.05 -5.35 -15.89
N ASN A 234 6.15 -4.76 -17.07
CA ASN A 234 6.07 -5.46 -18.36
C ASN A 234 7.36 -6.22 -18.72
N TYR A 235 8.08 -6.70 -17.70
CA TYR A 235 9.46 -7.16 -17.80
C TYR A 235 9.86 -8.13 -16.67
N GLY A 236 11.09 -8.65 -16.76
CA GLY A 236 11.65 -9.61 -15.81
C GLY A 236 11.10 -11.02 -15.98
N LEU A 237 11.35 -11.90 -15.01
CA LEU A 237 11.01 -13.33 -15.10
C LEU A 237 9.50 -13.59 -15.12
N ASN A 238 8.70 -12.65 -14.63
CA ASN A 238 7.26 -12.83 -14.52
C ASN A 238 6.58 -11.48 -14.79
N PRO A 239 6.48 -11.06 -16.06
CA PRO A 239 5.86 -9.79 -16.42
C PRO A 239 4.36 -9.78 -16.06
N ASN A 240 3.84 -8.59 -15.90
CA ASN A 240 2.41 -8.33 -15.73
C ASN A 240 1.63 -8.71 -17.00
N PRO A 241 0.44 -9.34 -16.86
CA PRO A 241 -0.34 -9.78 -18.02
C PRO A 241 -0.92 -8.62 -18.86
N GLY A 242 -0.95 -7.40 -18.34
CA GLY A 242 -1.37 -6.20 -19.05
C GLY A 242 -2.87 -6.13 -19.32
N ARG A 243 -3.70 -6.74 -18.46
CA ARG A 243 -5.16 -6.82 -18.60
C ARG A 243 -5.86 -5.51 -18.22
N HIS A 244 -5.27 -4.75 -17.31
CA HIS A 244 -5.79 -3.46 -16.85
C HIS A 244 -4.67 -2.56 -16.32
N GLY A 245 -5.03 -1.32 -15.99
CA GLY A 245 -4.10 -0.34 -15.43
C GLY A 245 -3.68 -0.63 -13.99
N SER A 246 -2.76 0.21 -13.53
CA SER A 246 -2.22 0.23 -12.17
C SER A 246 -2.56 1.55 -11.52
N TYR A 247 -3.27 1.52 -10.39
CA TYR A 247 -3.85 2.74 -9.81
C TYR A 247 -3.57 2.86 -8.32
N ILE A 248 -3.20 4.06 -7.89
CA ILE A 248 -3.21 4.46 -6.49
C ILE A 248 -4.17 5.63 -6.35
N ALA A 249 -5.21 5.49 -5.54
CA ALA A 249 -6.09 6.57 -5.15
C ALA A 249 -5.81 6.92 -3.69
N MET A 250 -5.35 8.15 -3.43
CA MET A 250 -5.05 8.61 -2.08
C MET A 250 -5.81 9.89 -1.76
N ASN A 251 -6.44 9.90 -0.59
CA ASN A 251 -7.26 11.00 -0.12
C ASN A 251 -6.57 11.77 1.01
N LEU A 252 -6.13 12.99 0.72
CA LEU A 252 -5.66 13.95 1.72
C LEU A 252 -6.73 15.05 1.87
N GLY A 253 -7.84 14.70 2.52
CA GLY A 253 -9.03 15.54 2.58
C GLY A 253 -9.22 16.35 3.87
N THR A 254 -8.30 16.27 4.84
CA THR A 254 -8.38 17.02 6.11
C THR A 254 -7.13 17.87 6.32
N LYS A 255 -7.22 18.97 7.08
CA LYS A 255 -6.05 19.81 7.42
C LYS A 255 -4.91 19.05 8.10
N ASP A 256 -5.22 17.94 8.76
CA ASP A 256 -4.26 17.10 9.49
C ASP A 256 -3.72 15.97 8.58
N SER A 257 -4.28 15.82 7.37
CA SER A 257 -3.77 14.90 6.37
C SER A 257 -2.49 15.44 5.75
N ASN A 258 -1.47 14.60 5.66
CA ASN A 258 -0.20 14.96 5.05
C ASN A 258 0.46 13.79 4.32
N TRP A 259 1.21 14.10 3.28
CA TRP A 259 2.08 13.15 2.61
C TRP A 259 3.48 13.74 2.47
N THR A 260 4.51 12.95 2.80
CA THR A 260 5.90 13.24 2.49
C THR A 260 6.46 12.13 1.62
N GLY A 261 6.86 12.45 0.39
CA GLY A 261 7.35 11.47 -0.59
C GLY A 261 7.19 11.95 -2.04
N GLY A 262 7.73 11.16 -2.98
CA GLY A 262 7.54 11.35 -4.42
C GLY A 262 6.66 10.26 -5.05
N ALA A 263 6.15 10.50 -6.26
CA ALA A 263 5.35 9.54 -7.02
C ALA A 263 6.04 9.13 -8.33
N LEU A 264 6.49 7.88 -8.43
CA LEU A 264 6.97 7.30 -9.67
C LEU A 264 5.80 6.74 -10.48
N ASN A 265 5.73 7.07 -11.77
CA ASN A 265 4.82 6.43 -12.71
C ASN A 265 5.60 5.86 -13.91
N GLU A 266 5.95 4.58 -13.86
CA GLU A 266 6.72 3.91 -14.91
C GLU A 266 6.03 3.96 -16.29
N PHE A 267 4.70 3.98 -16.33
CA PHE A 267 3.96 4.07 -17.60
C PHE A 267 4.18 5.41 -18.30
N ALA A 268 4.29 6.49 -17.52
CA ALA A 268 4.57 7.79 -18.06
C ALA A 268 6.04 8.00 -18.40
N GLU A 269 6.95 7.54 -17.54
CA GLU A 269 8.39 7.58 -17.79
C GLU A 269 8.75 6.85 -19.09
N SER A 270 8.12 5.68 -19.32
CA SER A 270 8.29 4.91 -20.56
C SER A 270 7.52 5.49 -21.75
N GLY A 271 6.54 6.37 -21.50
CA GLY A 271 5.65 6.92 -22.52
C GLY A 271 4.62 5.93 -23.08
N ASN A 272 4.38 4.81 -22.40
CA ASN A 272 3.41 3.80 -22.78
C ASN A 272 2.39 3.59 -21.65
N ASN A 273 1.25 4.30 -21.72
CA ASN A 273 0.22 4.27 -20.69
C ASN A 273 -1.20 4.02 -21.25
N PRO A 274 -1.48 2.80 -21.76
CA PRO A 274 -2.74 2.51 -22.48
C PRO A 274 -3.98 2.54 -21.58
N TYR A 275 -3.82 2.35 -20.27
CA TYR A 275 -4.91 2.33 -19.30
C TYR A 275 -4.98 3.58 -18.43
N GLN A 276 -4.16 4.60 -18.71
CA GLN A 276 -4.08 5.79 -17.86
C GLN A 276 -3.72 5.44 -16.39
N SER A 277 -2.87 4.43 -16.21
CA SER A 277 -2.26 4.06 -14.94
C SER A 277 -1.61 5.28 -14.28
N GLY A 278 -1.76 5.41 -12.96
CA GLY A 278 -1.14 6.48 -12.22
C GLY A 278 -1.76 6.74 -10.85
N VAL A 279 -1.32 7.83 -10.24
CA VAL A 279 -1.81 8.29 -8.95
C VAL A 279 -2.96 9.27 -9.15
N THR A 280 -4.10 9.01 -8.51
CA THR A 280 -5.14 10.01 -8.24
C THR A 280 -4.98 10.51 -6.81
N LEU A 281 -4.77 11.82 -6.67
CA LEU A 281 -4.55 12.47 -5.39
C LEU A 281 -5.65 13.51 -5.15
N GLU A 282 -6.47 13.29 -4.12
CA GLU A 282 -7.27 14.37 -3.53
C GLU A 282 -6.41 15.12 -2.51
N LEU A 283 -6.29 16.43 -2.68
CA LEU A 283 -5.48 17.31 -1.83
C LEU A 283 -6.32 18.55 -1.49
N LYS A 284 -7.10 18.45 -0.41
CA LYS A 284 -8.12 19.42 -0.03
C LYS A 284 -7.96 19.90 1.41
N ASN A 285 -8.73 20.92 1.76
CA ASN A 285 -8.93 21.40 3.13
C ASN A 285 -7.63 21.71 3.86
N GLN A 286 -6.68 22.33 3.16
CA GLN A 286 -5.34 22.68 3.67
C GLN A 286 -4.45 21.49 4.03
N ALA A 287 -4.80 20.26 3.59
CA ALA A 287 -3.90 19.12 3.64
C ALA A 287 -2.58 19.43 2.91
N THR A 288 -1.50 18.78 3.34
CA THR A 288 -0.16 19.09 2.83
C THR A 288 0.49 17.93 2.09
N TRP A 289 1.23 18.24 1.03
CA TRP A 289 2.13 17.30 0.38
C TRP A 289 3.54 17.90 0.33
N HIS A 290 4.48 17.31 1.05
CA HIS A 290 5.91 17.56 0.92
C HIS A 290 6.47 16.68 -0.20
N ASN A 291 6.54 17.23 -1.41
CA ASN A 291 7.06 16.50 -2.56
C ASN A 291 8.59 16.43 -2.49
N ARG A 292 9.11 15.27 -2.12
CA ARG A 292 10.53 14.93 -2.15
C ARG A 292 10.71 13.43 -2.30
N TRP A 293 11.60 13.01 -3.19
CA TRP A 293 11.97 11.60 -3.27
C TRP A 293 12.70 11.16 -2.00
N MET A 294 12.34 9.99 -1.47
CA MET A 294 12.95 9.42 -0.27
C MET A 294 13.81 8.20 -0.60
N GLY A 295 15.08 8.21 -0.18
CA GLY A 295 15.99 7.06 -0.36
C GLY A 295 16.53 6.91 -1.77
N ALA A 296 16.95 5.69 -2.13
CA ALA A 296 17.45 5.37 -3.45
C ALA A 296 16.37 5.62 -4.51
N LYS A 297 16.76 6.21 -5.64
CA LYS A 297 15.89 6.27 -6.82
C LYS A 297 15.79 4.87 -7.40
N ARG A 298 14.68 4.58 -8.09
CA ARG A 298 14.51 3.33 -8.82
C ARG A 298 15.73 3.09 -9.73
N HIS A 299 16.52 2.07 -9.38
CA HIS A 299 17.65 1.63 -10.20
C HIS A 299 17.18 0.56 -11.17
N ARG A 300 17.52 0.71 -12.45
CA ARG A 300 17.24 -0.33 -13.44
C ARG A 300 18.43 -0.58 -14.35
N SER A 301 19.37 -1.35 -13.83
CA SER A 301 20.43 -1.99 -14.63
C SER A 301 19.81 -3.08 -15.52
N GLY A 302 20.25 -3.22 -16.77
CA GLY A 302 19.85 -4.32 -17.66
C GLY A 302 18.58 -4.11 -18.48
N HIS A 303 18.05 -2.89 -18.55
CA HIS A 303 16.97 -2.51 -19.47
C HIS A 303 17.33 -1.29 -20.30
N GLU A 304 18.61 -1.21 -20.67
CA GLU A 304 19.14 -0.18 -21.54
C GLU A 304 18.42 -0.19 -22.90
N GLU A 305 17.87 -1.32 -23.36
CA GLU A 305 17.24 -1.44 -24.69
C GLU A 305 16.08 -0.45 -24.92
N LEU A 306 15.13 -0.30 -23.96
CA LEU A 306 14.05 0.69 -24.11
C LEU A 306 14.63 2.12 -24.12
N LEU A 307 15.56 2.39 -23.22
CA LEU A 307 16.21 3.69 -23.09
C LEU A 307 17.00 4.05 -24.36
N LEU A 308 17.73 3.09 -24.93
CA LEU A 308 18.49 3.23 -26.17
C LEU A 308 17.58 3.42 -27.38
N ALA A 309 16.46 2.68 -27.45
CA ALA A 309 15.54 2.73 -28.58
C ALA A 309 14.66 3.99 -28.59
N THR A 310 14.29 4.51 -27.42
CA THR A 310 13.24 5.55 -27.31
C THR A 310 13.68 6.83 -26.59
N GLY A 311 14.86 6.83 -25.97
CA GLY A 311 15.28 7.88 -25.03
C GLY A 311 14.46 7.92 -23.74
N LYS A 312 13.56 6.95 -23.53
CA LYS A 312 12.65 6.86 -22.39
C LYS A 312 12.93 5.63 -21.56
N GLY A 313 12.70 5.72 -20.25
CA GLY A 313 13.07 4.68 -19.31
C GLY A 313 12.01 4.45 -18.24
N TYR A 314 12.46 3.93 -17.12
CA TYR A 314 11.64 3.68 -15.92
C TYR A 314 12.20 4.44 -14.71
N THR A 315 13.18 5.31 -14.98
CA THR A 315 13.88 6.11 -13.98
C THR A 315 13.00 7.27 -13.56
N PHE A 316 12.97 7.56 -12.26
CA PHE A 316 12.29 8.72 -11.73
C PHE A 316 12.88 10.03 -12.28
N THR A 317 12.09 10.77 -13.05
CA THR A 317 12.42 12.11 -13.57
C THR A 317 11.65 13.24 -12.91
N GLY A 318 10.87 12.91 -11.88
CA GLY A 318 10.01 13.83 -11.14
C GLY A 318 8.72 13.15 -10.72
N SER A 319 8.03 13.72 -9.72
CA SER A 319 6.77 13.16 -9.27
C SER A 319 5.70 13.31 -10.34
N HIS A 320 5.01 12.22 -10.67
CA HIS A 320 3.94 12.25 -11.66
C HIS A 320 2.59 11.81 -11.06
N ILE A 321 1.66 12.75 -11.06
CA ILE A 321 0.27 12.54 -10.66
C ILE A 321 -0.61 12.51 -11.92
N GLN A 322 -1.43 11.48 -12.06
CA GLN A 322 -2.36 11.36 -13.18
C GLN A 322 -3.52 12.34 -13.00
N THR A 323 -4.17 12.34 -11.83
CA THR A 323 -5.21 13.31 -11.50
C THR A 323 -4.98 13.93 -10.13
N LEU A 324 -4.90 15.25 -10.08
CA LEU A 324 -4.82 16.04 -8.86
C LEU A 324 -6.14 16.79 -8.65
N ILE A 325 -6.83 16.50 -7.55
CA ILE A 325 -8.12 17.10 -7.20
C ILE A 325 -7.89 17.99 -5.97
N GLY A 326 -7.84 19.30 -6.20
CA GLY A 326 -7.69 20.33 -5.18
C GLY A 326 -8.97 20.62 -4.40
N GLY A 327 -8.90 21.60 -3.50
CA GLY A 327 -10.05 22.10 -2.75
C GLY A 327 -11.12 22.70 -3.66
N ASP A 328 -12.34 22.87 -3.14
CA ASP A 328 -13.45 23.43 -3.91
C ASP A 328 -13.41 24.98 -3.96
N THR A 329 -12.60 25.61 -3.11
CA THR A 329 -12.41 27.07 -3.00
C THR A 329 -10.92 27.41 -2.78
N PRO A 330 -10.48 28.66 -2.99
CA PRO A 330 -9.13 29.11 -2.65
C PRO A 330 -8.74 28.89 -1.18
N GLU A 331 -9.70 28.97 -0.26
CA GLU A 331 -9.52 28.80 1.19
C GLU A 331 -9.34 27.33 1.56
N THR A 332 -10.06 26.44 0.88
CA THR A 332 -9.94 24.98 1.06
C THR A 332 -8.88 24.35 0.16
N ALA A 333 -8.11 25.15 -0.58
CA ALA A 333 -7.02 24.64 -1.40
C ALA A 333 -6.02 23.83 -0.56
N GLY A 334 -5.67 22.64 -1.04
CA GLY A 334 -4.56 21.90 -0.46
C GLY A 334 -3.20 22.49 -0.90
N ILE A 335 -2.15 22.13 -0.17
CA ILE A 335 -0.85 22.81 -0.23
C ILE A 335 0.25 21.81 -0.58
N ILE A 336 0.99 22.08 -1.65
CA ILE A 336 2.17 21.32 -2.05
C ILE A 336 3.40 22.12 -1.66
N TYR A 337 4.26 21.55 -0.84
CA TYR A 337 5.63 22.02 -0.64
C TYR A 337 6.51 21.27 -1.63
N GLN A 338 6.93 21.96 -2.69
CA GLN A 338 7.77 21.36 -3.72
C GLN A 338 9.24 21.43 -3.30
N GLU A 339 9.76 20.30 -2.83
CA GLU A 339 11.08 20.19 -2.19
C GLU A 339 12.07 19.36 -3.04
N ASP A 340 11.58 18.54 -3.99
CA ASP A 340 12.39 17.77 -4.93
C ASP A 340 12.99 18.66 -6.03
N THR A 341 14.23 18.41 -6.43
CA THR A 341 14.87 19.15 -7.53
C THR A 341 14.11 18.97 -8.84
N GLU A 342 13.55 17.79 -9.07
CA GLU A 342 12.76 17.49 -10.27
C GLU A 342 11.35 18.06 -10.17
N PRO A 343 10.78 18.59 -11.27
CA PRO A 343 9.45 19.17 -11.28
C PRO A 343 8.36 18.12 -11.06
N ILE A 344 7.20 18.56 -10.57
CA ILE A 344 5.99 17.74 -10.55
C ILE A 344 5.34 17.78 -11.94
N VAL A 345 4.88 16.64 -12.45
CA VAL A 345 4.01 16.56 -13.61
C VAL A 345 2.60 16.16 -13.15
N VAL A 346 1.59 16.85 -13.64
CA VAL A 346 0.17 16.56 -13.40
C VAL A 346 -0.55 16.45 -14.74
N ASP A 347 -1.17 15.31 -15.04
CA ASP A 347 -1.92 15.18 -16.30
C ASP A 347 -3.21 16.00 -16.25
N VAL A 348 -3.98 15.87 -15.18
CA VAL A 348 -5.23 16.61 -14.98
C VAL A 348 -5.26 17.27 -13.60
N LEU A 349 -5.36 18.61 -13.58
CA LEU A 349 -5.65 19.38 -12.37
C LEU A 349 -7.12 19.77 -12.33
N GLN A 350 -7.78 19.55 -11.20
CA GLN A 350 -9.14 20.00 -10.88
C GLN A 350 -9.12 20.74 -9.54
N GLY A 351 -10.04 21.69 -9.34
CA GLY A 351 -10.13 22.44 -8.07
C GLY A 351 -8.96 23.39 -7.80
N TYR A 352 -8.78 23.77 -6.54
CA TYR A 352 -7.81 24.78 -6.10
C TYR A 352 -6.62 24.13 -5.39
N VAL A 353 -5.40 24.43 -5.85
CA VAL A 353 -4.15 23.96 -5.23
C VAL A 353 -3.17 25.12 -5.09
N LYS A 354 -2.48 25.17 -3.96
CA LYS A 354 -1.35 26.07 -3.70
C LYS A 354 -0.06 25.27 -3.77
N ILE A 355 0.98 25.82 -4.39
CA ILE A 355 2.32 25.25 -4.38
C ILE A 355 3.30 26.28 -3.82
N VAL A 356 4.14 25.86 -2.89
CA VAL A 356 5.24 26.62 -2.32
C VAL A 356 6.52 26.02 -2.87
N ASP A 357 7.25 26.76 -3.70
CA ASP A 357 8.51 26.29 -4.28
C ASP A 357 9.63 26.38 -3.23
N ARG A 358 10.11 25.22 -2.75
CA ARG A 358 11.17 25.09 -1.75
C ARG A 358 12.39 24.36 -2.30
N ARG A 359 12.52 24.26 -3.63
CA ARG A 359 13.61 23.49 -4.23
C ARG A 359 14.96 24.16 -3.97
N PRO A 360 16.01 23.38 -3.62
CA PRO A 360 17.31 23.93 -3.24
C PRO A 360 18.01 24.70 -4.38
N ASN A 361 17.66 24.42 -5.65
CA ASN A 361 18.23 25.08 -6.83
C ASN A 361 17.15 25.68 -7.73
N ALA A 362 16.05 26.20 -7.16
CA ALA A 362 15.01 26.85 -7.95
C ALA A 362 15.59 28.06 -8.71
N THR A 363 15.71 27.95 -10.04
CA THR A 363 15.89 29.12 -10.89
C THR A 363 14.51 29.65 -11.25
N ASN A 364 14.38 30.97 -11.47
CA ASN A 364 13.11 31.59 -11.90
C ASN A 364 12.58 31.07 -13.25
N THR A 365 13.34 30.20 -13.94
CA THR A 365 13.03 29.69 -15.29
C THR A 365 12.44 28.28 -15.30
N THR A 366 12.60 27.48 -14.24
CA THR A 366 12.02 26.14 -14.15
C THR A 366 10.77 26.16 -13.28
N ALA A 367 9.62 25.84 -13.86
CA ALA A 367 8.38 25.74 -13.10
C ALA A 367 8.45 24.59 -12.08
N PRO A 368 7.95 24.77 -10.84
CA PRO A 368 7.91 23.71 -9.83
C PRO A 368 6.94 22.57 -10.19
N ILE A 369 5.98 22.87 -11.06
CA ILE A 369 4.93 21.95 -11.51
C ILE A 369 4.56 22.25 -12.96
N ARG A 370 4.31 21.20 -13.73
CA ARG A 370 3.77 21.24 -15.08
C ARG A 370 2.41 20.54 -15.10
N VAL A 371 1.37 21.27 -15.49
CA VAL A 371 0.01 20.72 -15.65
C VAL A 371 -0.30 20.57 -17.13
N ILE A 372 -0.72 19.38 -17.57
CA ILE A 372 -1.04 19.10 -18.97
C ILE A 372 -2.45 19.59 -19.32
N SER A 373 -3.45 19.23 -18.51
CA SER A 373 -4.83 19.69 -18.62
C SER A 373 -5.25 20.38 -17.32
N ASN A 374 -5.42 21.70 -17.37
CA ASN A 374 -5.87 22.47 -16.21
C ASN A 374 -7.37 22.76 -16.29
N ARG A 375 -8.14 22.20 -15.35
CA ARG A 375 -9.58 22.45 -15.14
C ARG A 375 -9.85 23.08 -13.77
N GLY A 376 -8.82 23.65 -13.16
CA GLY A 376 -8.87 24.25 -11.82
C GLY A 376 -7.99 25.50 -11.74
N GLN A 377 -7.57 25.84 -10.52
CA GLN A 377 -6.71 26.99 -10.25
C GLN A 377 -5.48 26.56 -9.47
N LEU A 378 -4.31 26.84 -10.06
CA LEU A 378 -3.01 26.63 -9.46
C LEU A 378 -2.44 27.98 -9.02
N THR A 379 -2.08 28.11 -7.74
CA THR A 379 -1.41 29.30 -7.21
C THR A 379 0.01 28.94 -6.81
N ILE A 380 1.00 29.56 -7.45
CA ILE A 380 2.43 29.37 -7.13
C ILE A 380 2.87 30.48 -6.18
N LEU A 381 3.29 30.09 -4.98
CA LEU A 381 3.84 30.94 -3.94
C LEU A 381 5.37 30.82 -3.97
N LYS A 382 6.04 31.97 -3.97
CA LYS A 382 7.50 32.08 -3.92
C LYS A 382 8.01 32.15 -2.49
#